data_AF-A0A7J5Y669-F1
#
_entry.id   AF-A0A7J5Y669-F1
#
_cell.length_a   1.000
_cell.length_b   1.000
_cell.length_c   1.000
_cell.angle_alpha   90.00
_cell.angle_beta   90.00
_cell.angle_gamma   90.00
#
_symmetry.space_group_name_H-M   'P 1'
#
loop_
_entity.id
_entity.type
_entity.pdbx_description
1 polymer ?
#
loop_
_entity_poly.entity_id
_entity_poly.type
_entity_poly.pdbx_seq_one_letter_code
_entity_poly.pdbx_strand_id
1 'polypeptide(L)'
;MEPSPFGESSSRLSAEQILNSIKQEYKRIQKRKHLDGGYQQSECCYSPESPSQSSTMNVSSMPGTSSGGISPTRKEQPLFTLRQVGMICERLLKEKEEKVREEYEETMTSKLAEQYDTFVKFTHDQLMRRFGEQPASYVS
;
A
#
# COMPACT_ATOMS: atom_id res chain seq x y z
N MET A 1 17.58 -24.29 44.27
CA MET A 1 17.26 -23.24 43.30
C MET A 1 18.26 -23.36 42.18
N GLU A 2 17.81 -23.81 41.01
CA GLU A 2 18.62 -24.02 39.81
C GLU A 2 18.73 -22.66 39.07
N PRO A 3 19.92 -22.19 38.66
CA PRO A 3 20.06 -20.92 37.95
C PRO A 3 19.46 -21.01 36.54
N SER A 4 18.92 -19.89 36.05
CA SER A 4 18.22 -19.81 34.76
C SER A 4 19.09 -20.29 33.57
N PRO A 5 18.56 -21.14 32.67
CA PRO A 5 19.30 -21.68 31.51
C PRO A 5 19.56 -20.64 30.41
N PHE A 6 18.99 -19.45 30.53
CA PHE A 6 19.25 -18.32 29.64
C PHE A 6 20.36 -17.42 30.21
N GLY A 7 21.56 -17.98 30.30
CA GLY A 7 22.77 -17.20 30.57
C GLY A 7 23.02 -16.23 29.41
N GLU A 8 22.96 -14.94 29.71
CA GLU A 8 23.43 -13.79 28.91
C GLU A 8 23.48 -14.02 27.39
N SER A 9 22.32 -14.16 26.75
CA SER A 9 22.20 -14.19 25.29
C SER A 9 22.32 -12.79 24.70
N SER A 10 23.46 -12.16 24.90
CA SER A 10 23.95 -11.09 24.05
C SER A 10 25.45 -11.11 24.18
N SER A 11 26.15 -11.72 23.22
CA SER A 11 27.57 -11.51 23.03
C SER A 11 27.76 -10.01 22.81
N ARG A 12 27.94 -9.25 23.90
CA ARG A 12 28.23 -7.82 23.85
C ARG A 12 29.53 -7.70 23.08
N LEU A 13 29.41 -7.36 21.80
CA LEU A 13 30.56 -7.14 20.95
C LEU A 13 31.44 -6.11 21.66
N SER A 14 32.71 -6.44 21.83
CA SER A 14 33.68 -5.50 22.38
C SER A 14 33.68 -4.23 21.50
N ALA A 15 33.91 -3.07 22.10
CA ALA A 15 34.05 -1.81 21.35
C ALA A 15 35.06 -1.94 20.19
N GLU A 16 36.09 -2.76 20.37
CA GLU A 16 37.09 -3.05 19.35
C GLU A 16 36.52 -3.87 18.17
N GLN A 17 35.64 -4.84 18.45
CA GLN A 17 34.97 -5.62 17.42
C GLN A 17 33.99 -4.77 16.61
N ILE A 18 33.27 -3.86 17.27
CA ILE A 18 32.39 -2.90 16.62
C ILE A 18 33.21 -1.97 15.71
N LEU A 19 34.33 -1.42 16.21
CA LEU A 19 35.22 -0.56 15.43
C LEU A 19 35.78 -1.27 14.20
N ASN A 20 36.22 -2.53 14.37
CA ASN A 20 36.75 -3.33 13.27
C ASN A 20 35.66 -3.65 12.24
N SER A 21 34.45 -3.96 12.69
CA SER A 21 33.30 -4.19 11.81
C SER A 21 32.96 -2.94 10.99
N ILE A 22 32.89 -1.76 11.63
CA ILE A 22 32.65 -0.48 10.95
C ILE A 22 33.74 -0.18 9.92
N LYS A 23 35.03 -0.36 10.27
CA LYS A 23 36.15 -0.16 9.33
C LYS A 23 36.06 -1.07 8.11
N GLN A 24 35.70 -2.35 8.31
CA GLN A 24 35.53 -3.31 7.22
C GLN A 24 34.32 -2.97 6.35
N GLU A 25 33.21 -2.56 6.97
CA GLU A 25 31.99 -2.12 6.29
C GLU A 25 32.28 -0.90 5.40
N TYR A 26 32.96 0.11 5.95
CA TYR A 26 33.34 1.31 5.23
C TYR A 26 34.20 1.01 4.00
N LYS A 27 35.21 0.15 4.14
CA LYS A 27 36.04 -0.31 3.00
C LYS A 27 35.21 -1.05 1.95
N ARG A 28 34.25 -1.87 2.38
CA ARG A 28 33.36 -2.61 1.47
C ARG A 28 32.46 -1.69 0.67
N ILE A 29 31.89 -0.68 1.32
CA ILE A 29 31.02 0.33 0.70
C ILE A 29 31.81 1.22 -0.27
N GLN A 30 33.03 1.65 0.13
CA GLN A 30 33.97 2.39 -0.73
C GLN A 30 34.32 1.60 -2.01
N LYS A 31 34.68 0.31 -1.88
CA LYS A 31 35.00 -0.54 -3.05
C LYS A 31 33.81 -0.66 -4.01
N ARG A 32 32.58 -0.68 -3.47
CA ARG A 32 31.36 -0.76 -4.27
C ARG A 32 30.93 0.59 -4.86
N LYS A 33 31.66 1.69 -4.66
CA LYS A 33 31.28 3.07 -5.04
C LYS A 33 29.89 3.50 -4.53
N HIS A 34 29.44 2.96 -3.40
CA HIS A 34 28.14 3.30 -2.80
C HIS A 34 28.23 4.49 -1.83
N LEU A 35 29.43 5.01 -1.57
CA LEU A 35 29.61 6.34 -0.99
C LEU A 35 29.85 7.31 -2.15
N ASP A 36 28.83 8.07 -2.52
CA ASP A 36 29.05 9.24 -3.37
C ASP A 36 29.88 10.23 -2.55
N GLY A 37 31.04 10.63 -3.06
CA GLY A 37 32.01 11.51 -2.41
C GLY A 37 31.56 12.97 -2.41
N GLY A 38 30.29 13.22 -2.09
CA GLY A 38 29.64 14.53 -2.18
C GLY A 38 29.51 15.24 -0.84
N TYR A 39 30.60 15.38 -0.08
CA TYR A 39 30.70 16.50 0.87
C TYR A 39 31.13 17.74 0.08
N GLN A 40 30.21 18.30 -0.69
CA GLN A 40 30.30 19.69 -1.14
C GLN A 40 29.04 20.42 -0.69
N GLN A 41 29.25 21.16 0.41
CA GLN A 41 28.62 22.42 0.71
C GLN A 41 28.39 23.23 -0.59
N SER A 42 27.13 23.42 -0.97
CA SER A 42 26.73 24.52 -1.84
C SER A 42 25.37 25.02 -1.34
N GLU A 43 25.42 26.17 -0.67
CA GLU A 43 24.25 27.01 -0.47
C GLU A 43 23.83 27.65 -1.81
N CYS A 44 22.56 28.06 -1.89
CA CYS A 44 21.89 28.79 -2.98
C CYS A 44 21.63 28.00 -4.27
N CYS A 45 20.52 28.16 -5.00
CA CYS A 45 19.53 29.23 -5.10
C CYS A 45 18.41 28.71 -6.06
N TYR A 46 17.14 29.02 -5.76
CA TYR A 46 15.98 29.30 -6.65
C TYR A 46 15.76 28.55 -8.00
N SER A 47 14.55 28.02 -8.17
CA SER A 47 13.85 27.63 -9.44
C SER A 47 13.78 28.81 -10.45
N PRO A 48 13.48 28.66 -11.79
CA PRO A 48 12.45 27.77 -12.39
C PRO A 48 12.70 27.19 -13.82
N GLU A 49 11.81 26.26 -14.24
CA GLU A 49 11.20 26.10 -15.59
C GLU A 49 12.06 26.11 -16.89
N SER A 50 12.16 24.95 -17.57
CA SER A 50 11.75 24.75 -18.99
C SER A 50 12.17 23.38 -19.59
N PRO A 51 11.46 22.84 -20.60
CA PRO A 51 11.63 21.50 -21.12
C PRO A 51 12.60 21.46 -22.31
N SER A 52 13.48 20.45 -22.37
CA SER A 52 14.30 20.18 -23.56
C SER A 52 14.10 18.74 -24.04
N GLN A 53 13.70 18.66 -25.30
CA GLN A 53 13.36 17.48 -26.05
C GLN A 53 14.61 16.68 -26.48
N SER A 54 14.34 15.40 -26.73
CA SER A 54 15.06 14.48 -27.62
C SER A 54 16.44 13.99 -27.16
N SER A 55 16.53 12.67 -26.97
CA SER A 55 17.48 11.84 -27.73
C SER A 55 17.24 10.35 -27.45
N THR A 56 16.96 9.65 -28.56
CA THR A 56 17.48 8.31 -28.87
C THR A 56 16.81 7.10 -28.20
N MET A 57 15.91 6.53 -28.99
CA MET A 57 15.65 5.10 -29.19
C MET A 57 16.60 4.15 -28.45
N ASN A 58 16.05 3.33 -27.54
CA ASN A 58 16.61 2.01 -27.30
C ASN A 58 15.46 1.00 -27.16
N VAL A 59 15.01 0.51 -28.32
CA VAL A 59 14.40 -0.81 -28.43
C VAL A 59 15.46 -1.83 -28.05
N SER A 60 15.30 -2.52 -26.93
CA SER A 60 16.00 -3.77 -26.67
C SER A 60 15.28 -4.56 -25.58
N SER A 61 14.54 -5.57 -26.06
CA SER A 61 14.42 -6.92 -25.50
C SER A 61 13.70 -7.11 -24.16
N MET A 62 12.44 -7.56 -24.28
CA MET A 62 11.91 -8.65 -23.46
C MET A 62 12.89 -9.84 -23.47
N PRO A 63 13.23 -10.48 -22.32
CA PRO A 63 13.84 -11.79 -22.36
C PRO A 63 12.76 -12.84 -22.55
N GLY A 64 12.50 -13.14 -23.83
CA GLY A 64 11.89 -14.39 -24.23
C GLY A 64 12.80 -15.57 -23.86
N THR A 65 12.15 -16.65 -23.48
CA THR A 65 12.70 -17.97 -23.18
C THR A 65 13.66 -18.49 -24.26
N SER A 66 14.93 -18.76 -23.92
CA SER A 66 15.71 -19.79 -24.62
C SER A 66 16.89 -20.28 -23.77
N SER A 67 17.03 -21.60 -23.80
CA SER A 67 17.95 -22.48 -23.08
C SER A 67 19.43 -22.06 -23.12
N GLY A 68 20.14 -22.19 -21.99
CA GLY A 68 21.61 -22.10 -21.93
C GLY A 68 22.15 -21.46 -20.65
N GLY A 69 22.69 -22.28 -19.74
CA GLY A 69 23.49 -21.83 -18.59
C GLY A 69 22.71 -21.74 -17.27
N ILE A 70 22.86 -22.76 -16.43
CA ILE A 70 22.41 -22.75 -15.03
C ILE A 70 23.51 -22.04 -14.20
N SER A 71 23.51 -20.71 -14.23
CA SER A 71 24.30 -19.92 -13.28
C SER A 71 23.49 -19.74 -11.99
N PRO A 72 24.05 -20.02 -10.79
CA PRO A 72 23.31 -19.97 -9.51
C PRO A 72 22.95 -18.56 -9.04
N THR A 73 23.09 -17.53 -9.87
CA THR A 73 22.91 -16.12 -9.53
C THR A 73 21.48 -15.61 -9.71
N ARG A 74 20.56 -16.42 -10.26
CA ARG A 74 19.17 -16.00 -10.51
C ARG A 74 18.28 -15.92 -9.26
N LYS A 75 18.77 -16.33 -8.09
CA LYS A 75 18.01 -16.31 -6.82
C LYS A 75 18.07 -14.96 -6.07
N GLU A 76 18.99 -14.08 -6.43
CA GLU A 76 19.23 -12.80 -5.73
C GLU A 76 18.74 -11.58 -6.54
N GLN A 77 18.16 -11.82 -7.72
CA GLN A 77 17.63 -10.72 -8.52
C GLN A 77 16.34 -10.19 -7.87
N PRO A 78 16.22 -8.87 -7.63
CA PRO A 78 15.05 -8.32 -6.98
C PRO A 78 13.80 -8.60 -7.84
N LEU A 79 12.79 -9.24 -7.24
CA LEU A 79 11.54 -9.60 -7.93
C LEU A 79 10.77 -8.37 -8.44
N PHE A 80 10.96 -7.23 -7.77
CA PHE A 80 10.32 -5.96 -8.11
C PHE A 80 11.33 -4.83 -8.08
N THR A 81 11.18 -3.92 -9.03
CA THR A 81 11.82 -2.61 -9.05
C THR A 81 11.07 -1.63 -8.15
N LEU A 82 11.73 -0.58 -7.68
CA LEU A 82 11.10 0.46 -6.84
C LEU A 82 9.84 1.06 -7.50
N ARG A 83 9.88 1.27 -8.82
CA ARG A 83 8.73 1.76 -9.59
C ARG A 83 7.54 0.79 -9.51
N GLN A 84 7.78 -0.51 -9.63
CA GLN A 84 6.73 -1.52 -9.53
C GLN A 84 6.11 -1.56 -8.13
N VAL A 85 6.93 -1.44 -7.08
CA VAL A 85 6.44 -1.37 -5.70
C VAL A 85 5.57 -0.12 -5.48
N GLY A 86 5.99 1.03 -6.00
CA GLY A 86 5.18 2.26 -5.95
C GLY A 86 3.79 2.07 -6.57
N MET A 87 3.72 1.47 -7.76
CA MET A 87 2.45 1.18 -8.43
C MET A 87 1.56 0.21 -7.64
N ILE A 88 2.16 -0.79 -6.98
CA ILE A 88 1.40 -1.75 -6.15
C ILE A 88 0.80 -1.04 -4.94
N CYS A 89 1.59 -0.25 -4.21
CA CYS A 89 1.11 0.50 -3.05
C CYS A 89 0.03 1.52 -3.44
N GLU A 90 0.20 2.22 -4.55
CA GLU A 90 -0.80 3.16 -5.08
C GLU A 90 -2.14 2.47 -5.35
N ARG A 91 -2.13 1.32 -6.04
CA ARG A 91 -3.35 0.54 -6.30
C ARG A 91 -4.00 0.05 -5.01
N LEU A 92 -3.22 -0.49 -4.08
CA LEU A 92 -3.75 -1.00 -2.80
C LEU A 92 -4.39 0.12 -1.98
N LEU A 93 -3.79 1.31 -1.96
CA LEU A 93 -4.37 2.47 -1.29
C LEU A 93 -5.69 2.90 -1.94
N LYS A 94 -5.69 2.99 -3.28
CA LYS A 94 -6.90 3.34 -4.05
C LYS A 94 -8.03 2.34 -3.83
N GLU A 95 -7.74 1.04 -3.86
CA GLU A 95 -8.72 -0.02 -3.64
C GLU A 95 -9.32 0.06 -2.23
N LYS A 96 -8.49 0.34 -1.20
CA LYS A 96 -9.00 0.52 0.16
C LYS A 96 -9.88 1.75 0.32
N GLU A 97 -9.50 2.86 -0.31
CA GLU A 97 -10.30 4.08 -0.31
C GLU A 97 -11.65 3.87 -1.02
N GLU A 98 -11.62 3.23 -2.18
CA GLU A 98 -12.81 2.87 -2.96
C GLU A 98 -13.73 1.97 -2.15
N LYS A 99 -13.20 0.91 -1.54
CA LYS A 99 -13.98 0.01 -0.68
C LYS A 99 -14.67 0.72 0.47
N VAL A 100 -13.97 1.61 1.17
CA VAL A 100 -14.57 2.40 2.27
C VAL A 100 -15.68 3.31 1.76
N ARG A 101 -15.49 3.93 0.58
CA ARG A 101 -16.51 4.76 -0.05
C ARG A 101 -17.75 3.95 -0.43
N GLU A 102 -17.56 2.78 -1.04
CA GLU A 102 -18.64 1.87 -1.44
C GLU A 102 -19.44 1.38 -0.23
N GLU A 103 -18.77 0.91 0.84
CA GLU A 103 -19.43 0.46 2.07
C GLU A 103 -20.29 1.57 2.70
N TYR A 104 -19.79 2.82 2.66
CA TYR A 104 -20.54 3.97 3.14
C TYR A 104 -21.79 4.24 2.29
N GLU A 105 -21.64 4.26 0.96
CA GLU A 105 -22.74 4.50 0.03
C GLU A 105 -23.81 3.41 0.11
N GLU A 106 -23.40 2.14 0.21
CA GLU A 106 -24.29 1.00 0.42
C GLU A 106 -25.08 1.15 1.72
N THR A 107 -24.39 1.44 2.83
CA THR A 107 -25.02 1.61 4.14
C THR A 107 -26.03 2.76 4.11
N MET A 108 -25.65 3.90 3.53
CA MET A 108 -26.49 5.08 3.43
C MET A 108 -27.75 4.80 2.60
N THR A 109 -27.58 4.19 1.43
CA THR A 109 -28.68 3.83 0.53
C THR A 109 -29.64 2.85 1.20
N SER A 110 -29.11 1.82 1.86
CA SER A 110 -29.88 0.85 2.62
C SER A 110 -30.71 1.53 3.73
N LYS A 111 -30.11 2.45 4.48
CA LYS A 111 -30.81 3.21 5.53
C LYS A 111 -31.93 4.08 4.99
N LEU A 112 -31.72 4.72 3.84
CA LEU A 112 -32.77 5.52 3.20
C LEU A 112 -33.93 4.65 2.69
N ALA A 113 -33.63 3.48 2.14
CA ALA A 113 -34.64 2.52 1.71
C ALA A 113 -35.47 1.99 2.90
N GLU A 114 -34.81 1.62 4.00
CA GLU A 114 -35.49 1.19 5.24
C GLU A 114 -36.46 2.26 5.76
N GLN A 115 -36.05 3.54 5.73
CA GLN A 115 -36.90 4.66 6.13
C GLN A 115 -38.13 4.80 5.21
N TYR A 116 -37.91 4.71 3.91
CA TYR A 116 -38.98 4.76 2.92
C TYR A 116 -40.00 3.63 3.15
N ASP A 117 -39.52 2.40 3.26
CA ASP A 117 -40.37 1.23 3.50
C ASP A 117 -41.17 1.35 4.80
N THR A 118 -40.53 1.86 5.86
CA THR A 118 -41.20 2.10 7.15
C THR A 118 -42.32 3.12 7.01
N PHE A 119 -42.09 4.22 6.29
CA PHE A 119 -43.09 5.24 6.03
C PHE A 119 -44.27 4.70 5.20
N VAL A 120 -43.99 3.97 4.12
CA VAL A 120 -45.01 3.36 3.27
C VAL A 120 -45.85 2.35 4.06
N LYS A 121 -45.22 1.47 4.85
CA LYS A 121 -45.96 0.54 5.72
C LYS A 121 -46.82 1.26 6.73
N PHE A 122 -46.27 2.28 7.41
CA PHE A 122 -47.04 3.06 8.39
C PHE A 122 -48.28 3.71 7.75
N THR A 123 -48.11 4.37 6.61
CA THR A 123 -49.23 5.01 5.89
C THR A 123 -50.26 4.01 5.40
N HIS A 124 -49.82 2.86 4.88
CA HIS A 124 -50.71 1.76 4.49
C HIS A 124 -51.52 1.23 5.69
N ASP A 125 -50.86 0.97 6.82
CA ASP A 125 -51.52 0.48 8.05
C ASP A 125 -52.50 1.51 8.62
N GLN A 126 -52.19 2.81 8.53
CA GLN A 126 -53.10 3.88 8.95
C GLN A 126 -54.34 3.94 8.06
N LEU A 127 -54.17 3.73 6.75
CA LEU A 127 -55.28 3.65 5.80
C LEU A 127 -56.15 2.42 6.07
N MET A 128 -55.54 1.24 6.22
CA MET A 128 -56.24 -0.02 6.47
C MET A 128 -56.96 -0.02 7.83
N ARG A 129 -56.39 0.58 8.88
CA ARG A 129 -57.12 0.76 10.15
C ARG A 129 -58.30 1.72 10.02
N ARG A 130 -58.17 2.83 9.28
CA ARG A 130 -59.28 3.80 9.12
C ARG A 130 -60.42 3.28 8.25
N PHE A 131 -60.13 2.51 7.21
CA PHE A 131 -61.12 2.11 6.19
C PHE A 131 -61.42 0.60 6.14
N GLY A 132 -60.59 -0.24 6.74
CA GLY A 132 -60.82 -1.69 6.83
C GLY A 132 -61.81 -2.11 7.92
N GLU A 133 -62.04 -1.26 8.92
CA GLU A 133 -63.01 -1.48 10.01
C GLU A 133 -64.39 -0.83 9.74
N GLN A 134 -64.57 -0.13 8.62
CA GLN A 134 -65.88 0.42 8.26
C GLN A 134 -66.75 -0.74 7.75
N PRO A 135 -67.80 -1.19 8.47
CA PRO A 135 -68.72 -2.18 7.92
C PRO A 135 -69.27 -1.59 6.62
N ALA A 136 -69.25 -2.37 5.54
CA ALA A 136 -69.85 -1.98 4.28
C ALA A 136 -71.29 -1.54 4.56
N SER A 137 -71.53 -0.23 4.55
CA SER A 137 -72.85 0.36 4.80
C SER A 137 -73.70 0.10 3.56
N TYR A 138 -74.21 -1.13 3.45
CA TYR A 138 -75.21 -1.54 2.46
C TYR A 138 -76.60 -1.06 2.89
N VAL A 139 -76.81 0.25 2.95
CA VAL A 139 -78.17 0.83 2.87
C VAL A 139 -78.07 2.23 2.26
N SER A 140 -78.64 2.37 1.06
CA SER A 140 -79.42 3.53 0.64
C SER A 140 -80.72 3.00 0.06
#